data_AF-A0A257RTP2-F1
#
_entry.id   AF-A0A257RTP2-F1
#
_cell.length_a   1.000
_cell.length_b   1.000
_cell.length_c   1.000
_cell.angle_alpha   90.00
_cell.angle_beta   90.00
_cell.angle_gamma   90.00
#
_symmetry.space_group_name_H-M   'P 1'
#
loop_
_entity.id
_entity.type
_entity.pdbx_description
1 polymer ?
#
loop_
_entity_poly.entity_id
_entity_poly.type
_entity_poly.pdbx_seq_one_letter_code
_entity_poly.pdbx_strand_id
1 'polypeptide(L)'
;MCRLGLRGGEVIGLHLDDIDWRTGEIIVTGKGGRRDRLPLPDDVGAALANYVKIRPCVKDRAIFLRQCAPLRALADTGSIRSVLERACARAGISYVNPHRLRHTLATSMLRAGVSLRDIGQVLGHQSTAVTAVYAKVDVAALRCVTRRWPEVRS
;
A
#
# COMPACT_ATOMS: atom_id res chain seq x y z
N MET A 1 1.96 -1.29 2.17
CA MET A 1 1.60 -1.77 3.53
C MET A 1 1.49 -0.65 4.54
N CYS A 2 2.52 0.18 4.75
CA CYS A 2 2.54 1.18 5.83
C CYS A 2 1.56 2.33 5.66
N ARG A 3 1.41 2.85 4.43
CA ARG A 3 0.55 4.01 4.14
C ARG A 3 -0.92 3.64 4.10
N LEU A 4 -1.23 2.55 3.38
CA LEU A 4 -2.58 2.06 3.17
C LEU A 4 -3.07 1.03 4.19
N GLY A 5 -2.24 0.63 5.16
CA GLY A 5 -2.64 -0.39 6.14
C GLY A 5 -3.09 -1.70 5.49
N LEU A 6 -2.40 -2.17 4.45
CA LEU A 6 -2.73 -3.43 3.76
C LEU A 6 -2.08 -4.66 4.42
N ARG A 7 -2.82 -5.76 4.48
CA ARG A 7 -2.35 -7.06 5.00
C ARG A 7 -1.45 -7.71 3.97
N GLY A 8 -0.65 -8.69 4.39
CA GLY A 8 0.23 -9.41 3.48
C GLY A 8 -0.54 -10.06 2.34
N GLY A 9 -1.58 -10.84 2.67
CA GLY A 9 -2.43 -11.49 1.66
C GLY A 9 -3.11 -10.50 0.71
N GLU A 10 -3.53 -9.33 1.21
CA GLU A 10 -4.13 -8.27 0.40
C GLU A 10 -3.12 -7.72 -0.61
N VAL A 11 -1.87 -7.48 -0.20
CA VAL A 11 -0.80 -7.01 -1.11
C VAL A 11 -0.47 -8.03 -2.20
N ILE A 12 -0.43 -9.32 -1.84
CA ILE A 12 -0.16 -10.41 -2.80
C ILE A 12 -1.30 -10.52 -3.83
N GLY A 13 -2.54 -10.29 -3.40
CA GLY A 13 -3.72 -10.40 -4.25
C GLY A 13 -3.98 -9.21 -5.16
N LEU A 14 -3.16 -8.15 -5.11
CA LEU A 14 -3.35 -6.97 -5.95
C LEU A 14 -3.01 -7.24 -7.41
N HIS A 15 -3.91 -6.85 -8.31
CA HIS A 15 -3.71 -6.90 -9.76
C HIS A 15 -3.60 -5.50 -10.36
N LEU A 16 -3.02 -5.41 -11.56
CA LEU A 16 -2.93 -4.15 -12.30
C LEU A 16 -4.30 -3.52 -12.58
N ASP A 17 -5.35 -4.35 -12.71
CA ASP A 17 -6.75 -3.91 -12.91
C ASP A 17 -7.39 -3.32 -11.66
N ASP A 18 -6.80 -3.55 -10.49
CA ASP A 18 -7.35 -3.02 -9.24
C ASP A 18 -6.99 -1.55 -9.03
N ILE A 19 -6.14 -0.96 -9.88
CA ILE A 19 -5.74 0.45 -9.79
C ILE A 19 -6.48 1.28 -10.82
N ASP A 20 -7.28 2.24 -10.35
CA ASP A 20 -7.81 3.32 -11.18
C ASP A 20 -6.90 4.54 -11.04
N TRP A 21 -6.01 4.71 -12.02
CA TRP A 21 -5.08 5.84 -12.07
C TRP A 21 -5.76 7.18 -12.31
N ARG A 22 -6.99 7.18 -12.87
CA ARG A 22 -7.72 8.41 -13.18
C ARG A 22 -8.43 8.96 -11.96
N THR A 23 -8.99 8.07 -11.13
CA THR A 23 -9.64 8.48 -9.87
C THR A 23 -8.67 8.49 -8.69
N GLY A 24 -7.48 7.91 -8.83
CA GLY A 24 -6.51 7.79 -7.75
C GLY A 24 -7.02 6.83 -6.69
N GLU A 25 -7.56 5.68 -7.11
CA GLU A 25 -8.15 4.68 -6.22
C GLU A 25 -7.52 3.30 -6.46
N ILE A 26 -7.54 2.48 -5.42
CA ILE A 26 -7.12 1.08 -5.45
C ILE A 26 -8.18 0.18 -4.82
N ILE A 27 -8.48 -0.93 -5.48
CA ILE A 27 -9.36 -1.97 -4.99
C ILE A 27 -8.53 -3.02 -4.27
N VAL A 28 -8.89 -3.32 -3.03
CA VAL A 28 -8.19 -4.32 -2.21
C VAL A 28 -9.15 -5.46 -1.90
N THR A 29 -8.71 -6.68 -2.16
CA THR A 29 -9.50 -7.88 -1.83
C THR A 29 -9.04 -8.45 -0.48
N GLY A 30 -9.88 -8.30 0.53
CA GLY A 30 -9.67 -8.79 1.88
C GLY A 30 -10.05 -10.27 2.08
N LYS A 31 -9.89 -10.74 3.32
CA LYS A 31 -10.27 -12.12 3.71
C LYS A 31 -11.77 -12.34 3.44
N GLY A 32 -12.09 -13.44 2.77
CA GLY A 32 -13.48 -13.79 2.40
C GLY A 32 -13.94 -13.19 1.07
N GLY A 33 -13.03 -12.64 0.25
CA GLY A 33 -13.36 -12.13 -1.08
C GLY A 33 -14.00 -10.74 -1.11
N ARG A 34 -14.10 -10.07 0.05
CA ARG A 34 -14.60 -8.70 0.13
C ARG A 34 -13.67 -7.75 -0.60
N ARG A 35 -14.22 -6.85 -1.42
CA ARG A 35 -13.47 -5.82 -2.14
C ARG A 35 -13.74 -4.45 -1.54
N ASP A 36 -12.68 -3.79 -1.08
CA ASP A 36 -12.72 -2.47 -0.48
C ASP A 36 -12.01 -1.46 -1.40
N ARG A 37 -12.67 -0.34 -1.72
CA ARG A 37 -12.06 0.77 -2.48
C ARG A 37 -11.39 1.73 -1.53
N LEU A 38 -10.12 2.02 -1.79
CA LEU A 38 -9.30 2.91 -0.98
C LEU A 38 -8.72 4.00 -1.88
N PRO A 39 -8.53 5.22 -1.36
CA PRO A 39 -7.76 6.23 -2.07
C PRO A 39 -6.32 5.72 -2.22
N LEU A 40 -5.67 6.07 -3.32
CA LEU A 40 -4.28 5.75 -3.59
C LEU A 40 -3.44 7.01 -3.34
N PRO A 41 -2.73 7.10 -2.19
CA PRO A 41 -1.84 8.23 -1.90
C PRO A 41 -0.81 8.44 -3.01
N ASP A 42 -0.48 9.70 -3.29
CA ASP A 42 0.41 10.07 -4.40
C ASP A 42 1.78 9.39 -4.32
N ASP A 43 2.35 9.27 -3.12
CA ASP A 43 3.64 8.60 -2.93
C ASP A 43 3.55 7.09 -3.22
N VAL A 44 2.45 6.46 -2.84
CA VAL A 44 2.18 5.04 -3.14
C VAL A 44 1.93 4.86 -4.64
N GLY A 45 1.14 5.75 -5.25
CA GLY A 45 0.87 5.75 -6.69
C GLY A 45 2.15 5.92 -7.50
N ALA A 46 3.00 6.88 -7.14
CA ALA A 46 4.29 7.10 -7.78
C ALA A 46 5.22 5.89 -7.62
N ALA A 47 5.29 5.29 -6.43
CA ALA A 47 6.09 4.10 -6.20
C ALA A 47 5.60 2.90 -7.03
N LEU A 48 4.28 2.70 -7.11
CA LEU A 48 3.67 1.66 -7.93
C LEU A 48 3.93 1.90 -9.42
N ALA A 49 3.74 3.13 -9.92
CA ALA A 49 3.99 3.48 -11.31
C ALA A 49 5.46 3.23 -11.70
N ASN A 50 6.41 3.62 -10.85
CA ASN A 50 7.83 3.35 -11.06
C ASN A 50 8.13 1.86 -11.10
N TYR A 51 7.52 1.07 -10.22
CA TYR A 51 7.67 -0.38 -10.23
C TYR A 51 7.06 -1.01 -11.50
N VAL A 52 5.85 -0.59 -11.90
CA VAL A 52 5.17 -1.11 -13.10
C VAL A 52 6.00 -0.84 -14.37
N LYS A 53 6.70 0.30 -14.45
CA LYS A 53 7.60 0.61 -15.57
C LYS A 53 8.78 -0.36 -15.71
N ILE A 54 9.33 -0.84 -14.59
CA ILE A 54 10.46 -1.79 -14.57
C ILE A 54 10.01 -3.25 -14.45
N ARG A 55 8.72 -3.49 -14.29
CA ARG A 55 8.14 -4.82 -14.10
C ARG A 55 8.31 -5.61 -15.39
N PRO A 56 8.81 -6.87 -15.33
CA PRO A 56 8.86 -7.74 -16.49
C PRO A 56 7.49 -7.90 -17.17
N CYS A 57 7.50 -7.93 -18.51
CA CYS A 57 6.29 -8.22 -19.29
C CYS A 57 5.97 -9.71 -19.17
N VAL A 58 4.97 -10.05 -18.37
CA VAL A 58 4.48 -11.42 -18.17
C VAL A 58 2.96 -11.45 -18.30
N LYS A 59 2.40 -12.61 -18.63
CA LYS A 59 0.94 -12.81 -18.73
C LYS A 59 0.20 -12.61 -17.40
N ASP A 60 0.89 -12.84 -16.29
CA ASP A 60 0.35 -12.66 -14.95
C ASP A 60 0.04 -11.17 -14.72
N ARG A 61 -1.16 -10.86 -14.23
CA ARG A 61 -1.62 -9.48 -13.97
C ARG A 61 -1.44 -9.05 -12.51
N ALA A 62 -0.92 -9.91 -11.65
CA ALA A 62 -0.55 -9.54 -10.28
C ALA A 62 0.47 -8.39 -10.31
N ILE A 63 0.30 -7.39 -9.44
CA ILE A 63 1.25 -6.28 -9.37
C ILE A 63 2.62 -6.84 -9.02
N PHE A 64 2.75 -7.49 -7.86
CA PHE A 64 4.04 -7.93 -7.35
C PHE A 64 4.39 -9.35 -7.82
N LEU A 65 5.53 -9.46 -8.50
CA LEU A 65 6.06 -10.73 -9.02
C LEU A 65 7.21 -11.26 -8.17
N ARG A 66 7.46 -12.56 -8.30
CA ARG A 66 8.70 -13.21 -7.86
C ARG A 66 9.89 -12.66 -8.66
N GLN A 67 11.03 -12.58 -8.00
CA GLN A 67 12.28 -12.14 -8.61
C GLN A 67 13.02 -13.26 -9.36
N CYS A 68 12.79 -14.52 -8.98
CA CYS A 68 13.38 -15.69 -9.63
C CYS A 68 12.37 -16.37 -10.56
N ALA A 69 12.87 -16.98 -11.63
CA ALA A 69 12.03 -17.76 -12.54
C ALA A 69 11.34 -18.94 -11.80
N PRO A 70 10.09 -19.29 -12.16
CA PRO A 70 9.22 -18.57 -13.10
C PRO A 70 8.70 -17.24 -12.51
N LEU A 71 8.74 -16.19 -13.33
CA LEU A 71 8.26 -14.84 -12.98
C LEU A 71 6.73 -14.81 -12.90
N ARG A 72 6.20 -15.23 -11.76
CA ARG A 72 4.76 -15.30 -11.44
C ARG A 72 4.44 -14.49 -10.18
N ALA A 73 3.16 -14.35 -9.84
CA ALA A 73 2.72 -13.73 -8.60
C ALA A 73 3.46 -14.28 -7.37
N LEU A 74 3.67 -13.41 -6.38
CA LEU A 74 4.08 -13.85 -5.05
C LEU A 74 3.08 -14.90 -4.54
N ALA A 75 3.53 -16.04 -4.03
CA ALA A 75 2.59 -17.10 -3.65
C ALA A 75 2.11 -16.99 -2.20
N ASP A 76 2.90 -16.37 -1.34
CA ASP A 76 2.67 -16.44 0.10
C ASP A 76 3.19 -15.20 0.83
N THR A 77 2.69 -15.04 2.05
CA THR A 77 3.10 -13.95 2.95
C THR A 77 4.56 -14.09 3.39
N GLY A 78 5.14 -15.29 3.34
CA GLY A 78 6.58 -15.52 3.53
C GLY A 78 7.44 -14.77 2.51
N SER A 79 7.01 -14.74 1.24
CA SER A 79 7.70 -13.95 0.21
C SER A 79 7.74 -12.45 0.54
N ILE A 80 6.67 -11.90 1.14
CA ILE A 80 6.65 -10.49 1.60
C ILE A 80 7.66 -10.27 2.71
N ARG A 81 7.74 -11.20 3.67
CA ARG A 81 8.72 -11.14 4.74
C ARG A 81 10.14 -11.06 4.18
N SER A 82 10.50 -11.94 3.24
CA SER A 82 11.83 -11.91 2.62
C SER A 82 12.09 -10.62 1.82
N VAL A 83 11.07 -10.02 1.20
CA VAL A 83 11.20 -8.70 0.56
C VAL A 83 11.44 -7.61 1.60
N LEU A 84 10.70 -7.63 2.72
CA LEU A 84 10.86 -6.66 3.81
C LEU A 84 12.19 -6.79 4.52
N GLU A 85 12.67 -8.02 4.78
CA GLU A 85 13.99 -8.27 5.36
C GLU A 85 15.09 -7.67 4.49
N ARG A 86 15.04 -7.92 3.17
CA ARG A 86 15.99 -7.34 2.22
C ARG A 86 15.89 -5.82 2.13
N ALA A 87 14.68 -5.26 2.19
CA ALA A 87 14.48 -3.82 2.20
C ALA A 87 15.05 -3.18 3.48
N CYS A 88 14.83 -3.79 4.64
CA CYS A 88 15.37 -3.34 5.92
C CYS A 88 16.90 -3.42 5.93
N ALA A 89 17.48 -4.53 5.45
CA ALA A 89 18.93 -4.70 5.32
C ALA A 89 19.55 -3.64 4.40
N ARG A 90 18.94 -3.36 3.24
CA ARG A 90 19.37 -2.28 2.33
C ARG A 90 19.28 -0.89 2.94
N ALA A 91 18.30 -0.66 3.82
CA ALA A 91 18.11 0.60 4.52
C ALA A 91 18.95 0.70 5.82
N GLY A 92 19.70 -0.34 6.19
CA GLY A 92 20.49 -0.37 7.42
C GLY A 92 19.66 -0.37 8.71
N ILE A 93 18.40 -0.80 8.65
CA ILE A 93 17.49 -0.84 9.80
C ILE A 93 17.18 -2.28 10.22
N SER A 94 16.88 -2.47 11.50
CA SER A 94 16.39 -3.75 12.01
C SER A 94 15.10 -4.16 11.30
N TYR A 95 14.94 -5.46 11.07
CA TYR A 95 13.77 -6.01 10.39
C TYR A 95 12.46 -5.52 11.02
N VAL A 96 11.55 -5.04 10.17
CA VAL A 96 10.21 -4.62 10.57
C VAL A 96 9.17 -5.58 10.03
N ASN A 97 8.52 -6.31 10.94
CA ASN A 97 7.43 -7.22 10.61
C ASN A 97 6.23 -6.45 10.01
N PRO A 98 5.52 -7.00 9.00
CA PRO A 98 4.25 -6.46 8.50
C PRO A 98 3.27 -5.96 9.57
N HIS A 99 3.13 -6.69 10.69
CA HIS A 99 2.28 -6.27 11.81
C HIS A 99 2.77 -5.00 12.50
N ARG A 100 4.10 -4.83 12.63
CA ARG A 100 4.71 -3.60 13.15
C ARG A 100 4.47 -2.41 12.21
N LEU A 101 4.45 -2.63 10.89
CA LEU A 101 4.11 -1.58 9.93
C LEU A 101 2.65 -1.11 10.10
N ARG A 102 1.71 -2.05 10.31
CA ARG A 102 0.32 -1.71 10.62
C ARG A 102 0.18 -0.99 11.97
N HIS A 103 0.91 -1.45 12.98
CA HIS A 103 0.92 -0.78 14.29
C HIS A 103 1.46 0.64 14.18
N THR A 104 2.52 0.86 13.39
CA THR A 104 3.09 2.19 13.16
C THR A 104 2.08 3.13 12.52
N LEU A 105 1.30 2.64 11.54
CA LEU A 105 0.19 3.41 10.97
C LEU A 105 -0.86 3.76 12.04
N ALA A 106 -1.30 2.77 12.82
CA ALA A 106 -2.27 2.98 13.89
C ALA A 106 -1.80 4.03 14.91
N THR A 107 -0.55 3.95 15.34
CA THR A 107 0.08 4.91 16.24
C THR A 107 0.15 6.31 15.61
N SER A 108 0.49 6.40 14.32
CA SER A 108 0.52 7.68 13.60
C SER A 108 -0.87 8.31 13.50
N MET A 109 -1.91 7.52 13.23
CA MET A 109 -3.29 7.99 13.18
C MET A 109 -3.78 8.46 14.56
N LEU A 110 -3.42 7.72 15.62
CA LEU A 110 -3.73 8.10 16.99
C LEU A 110 -3.08 9.45 17.34
N ARG A 111 -1.80 9.64 16.98
CA ARG A 111 -1.09 10.92 17.17
C ARG A 111 -1.70 12.08 16.38
N ALA A 112 -2.33 11.79 15.24
CA ALA A 112 -3.06 12.76 14.42
C ALA A 112 -4.50 13.01 14.93
N GLY A 113 -4.89 12.46 16.08
CA GLY A 113 -6.21 12.65 16.68
C GLY A 113 -7.34 11.92 15.96
N VAL A 114 -7.04 10.81 15.27
CA VAL A 114 -8.07 9.94 14.70
C VAL A 114 -8.65 9.05 15.80
N SER A 115 -9.97 8.86 15.81
CA SER A 115 -10.64 8.05 16.84
C SER A 115 -10.25 6.56 16.72
N LEU A 116 -10.24 5.82 17.84
CA LEU A 116 -9.93 4.39 17.84
C LEU A 116 -10.90 3.57 16.97
N ARG A 117 -12.17 4.00 16.89
CA ARG A 117 -13.18 3.39 16.02
C ARG A 117 -12.77 3.52 14.55
N ASP A 118 -12.39 4.73 14.13
CA ASP A 118 -11.98 5.00 12.75
C ASP A 118 -10.67 4.28 12.41
N ILE A 119 -9.72 4.22 13.35
CA ILE A 119 -8.49 3.41 13.21
C ILE A 119 -8.82 1.92 13.02
N GLY A 120 -9.76 1.39 13.80
CA GLY A 120 -10.23 0.01 13.64
C GLY A 120 -10.85 -0.25 12.27
N GLN A 121 -11.64 0.70 11.77
CA GLN A 121 -12.23 0.61 10.43
C GLN A 121 -11.17 0.70 9.32
N VAL A 122 -10.16 1.57 9.47
CA VAL A 122 -8.98 1.62 8.59
C VAL A 122 -8.26 0.28 8.58
N LEU A 123 -7.94 -0.30 9.74
CA LEU A 123 -7.17 -1.54 9.79
C LEU A 123 -7.98 -2.80 9.43
N GLY A 124 -9.32 -2.70 9.41
CA GLY A 124 -10.25 -3.78 9.12
C GLY A 124 -11.06 -3.63 7.83
N HIS A 125 -10.87 -2.51 7.12
CA HIS A 125 -11.53 -2.01 5.91
C HIS A 125 -12.99 -2.44 5.75
N GLN A 126 -13.94 -1.79 6.44
CA GLN A 126 -15.36 -2.18 6.43
C GLN A 126 -16.33 -1.17 5.80
N SER A 127 -15.88 0.00 5.31
CA SER A 127 -16.81 1.05 4.80
C SER A 127 -16.10 2.18 4.05
N THR A 128 -16.83 2.88 3.18
CA THR A 128 -16.42 4.14 2.51
C THR A 128 -16.04 5.27 3.47
N ALA A 129 -16.51 5.25 4.73
CA ALA A 129 -16.07 6.19 5.77
C ALA A 129 -14.54 6.13 6.00
N VAL A 130 -13.92 4.98 5.73
CA VAL A 130 -12.48 4.76 5.87
C VAL A 130 -11.67 5.58 4.86
N THR A 131 -12.21 5.83 3.66
CA THR A 131 -11.57 6.64 2.62
C THR A 131 -11.28 8.05 3.10
N ALA A 132 -12.20 8.65 3.86
CA ALA A 132 -12.00 9.98 4.43
C ALA A 132 -10.87 10.03 5.48
N VAL A 133 -10.68 8.95 6.24
CA VAL A 133 -9.60 8.83 7.24
C VAL A 133 -8.23 8.72 6.55
N TYR A 134 -8.13 7.95 5.47
CA TYR A 134 -6.92 7.91 4.66
C TYR A 134 -6.59 9.27 4.06
N ALA A 135 -7.58 9.98 3.52
CA ALA A 135 -7.39 11.34 3.02
C ALA A 135 -6.85 12.28 4.12
N LYS A 136 -7.43 12.26 5.33
CA LYS A 136 -6.95 13.06 6.47
C LYS A 136 -5.49 12.74 6.84
N VAL A 137 -5.13 11.46 6.87
CA VAL A 137 -3.79 11.01 7.27
C VAL A 137 -2.77 11.27 6.16
N ASP A 138 -3.20 11.18 4.91
CA ASP A 138 -2.36 11.58 3.79
C ASP A 138 -2.13 13.09 3.76
N VAL A 139 -3.17 13.91 4.00
CA VAL A 139 -3.03 15.36 4.21
C VAL A 139 -2.07 15.69 5.37
N ALA A 140 -2.12 14.93 6.47
CA ALA A 140 -1.19 15.11 7.57
C ALA A 140 0.25 14.71 7.21
N ALA A 141 0.44 13.66 6.42
CA ALA A 141 1.76 13.22 5.93
C ALA A 141 2.33 14.15 4.83
N LEU A 142 1.46 14.72 4.00
CA LEU A 142 1.80 15.71 2.97
C LEU A 142 2.45 16.96 3.58
N ARG A 143 2.05 17.38 4.79
CA ARG A 143 2.70 18.50 5.50
C ARG A 143 4.19 18.28 5.77
N CYS A 144 4.68 17.04 5.76
CA CYS A 144 6.09 16.72 5.99
C CYS A 144 6.90 16.60 4.68
N VAL A 145 6.25 16.50 3.51
CA VAL A 145 6.91 16.19 2.22
C VAL A 145 6.42 17.10 1.08
N THR A 146 6.17 18.39 1.34
CA THR A 146 5.89 19.32 0.22
C THR A 146 7.18 19.74 -0.49
N ARG A 147 7.59 18.95 -1.49
CA ARG A 147 8.21 19.51 -2.72
C ARG A 147 7.20 19.36 -3.85
N ARG A 148 7.00 20.47 -4.58
CA ARG A 148 6.04 20.59 -5.69
C ARG A 148 6.24 19.47 -6.71
N TRP A 149 5.15 18.75 -6.98
CA TRP A 149 5.02 17.89 -8.14
C TRP A 149 5.17 18.75 -9.42
N PRO A 150 5.84 18.27 -10.48
CA PRO A 150 6.06 19.10 -11.66
C PRO A 150 4.73 19.32 -12.38
N GLU A 151 4.36 20.59 -12.52
CA GLU A 151 3.29 21.02 -13.41
C GLU A 151 3.65 20.58 -14.83
N VAL A 152 2.77 19.76 -15.42
CA VAL A 152 2.83 19.47 -16.86
C VAL A 152 2.46 20.77 -17.55
N ARG A 153 3.47 21.47 -18.06
CA ARG A 153 3.28 22.61 -18.96
C ARG A 153 2.64 22.09 -20.24
N SER A 154 1.46 22.63 -20.54
CA SER A 154 0.79 22.50 -21.85
C SER A 154 1.56 23.23 -22.93
#